data_AF-A0A6I5NZV9-F1
#
_entry.id   AF-A0A6I5NZV9-F1
#
_cell.length_a   1.000
_cell.length_b   1.000
_cell.length_c   1.000
_cell.angle_alpha   90.00
_cell.angle_beta   90.00
_cell.angle_gamma   90.00
#
_symmetry.space_group_name_H-M   'P 1'
#
loop_
_entity.id
_entity.type
_entity.pdbx_description
1 polymer ?
#
loop_
_entity_poly.entity_id
_entity_poly.type
_entity_poly.pdbx_seq_one_letter_code
_entity_poly.pdbx_strand_id
1 'polypeptide(L)'
;MPSVCERSPVSYSLRVKDMPKDERPRERLLAFGAKTLQTAELIAILLGTGISRGNKLSAVNLGQHLLNQLSQTGQPALAVLREI
;
A
#
# COMPACT_ATOMS: atom_id res chain seq x y z
N MET A 1 9.00 -38.16 -1.67
CA MET A 1 8.23 -37.17 -0.86
C MET A 1 8.77 -37.21 0.56
N PRO A 2 8.93 -36.10 1.31
CA PRO A 2 8.94 -34.65 0.99
C PRO A 2 10.39 -34.09 1.19
N SER A 3 10.80 -32.83 1.01
CA SER A 3 10.22 -31.54 1.37
C SER A 3 10.63 -30.47 0.37
N VAL A 4 9.62 -29.75 -0.09
CA VAL A 4 9.70 -28.56 -0.93
C VAL A 4 10.47 -27.48 -0.17
N CYS A 5 11.57 -27.02 -0.75
CA CYS A 5 12.24 -25.80 -0.32
C CYS A 5 11.42 -24.63 -0.88
N GLU A 6 10.28 -24.35 -0.26
CA GLU A 6 9.45 -23.18 -0.61
C GLU A 6 10.13 -21.95 0.00
N ARG A 7 11.19 -21.48 -0.66
CA ARG A 7 11.71 -20.14 -0.43
C ARG A 7 10.62 -19.18 -0.88
N SER A 8 9.80 -18.73 0.06
CA SER A 8 8.93 -17.57 -0.13
C SER A 8 9.74 -16.48 -0.83
N PRO A 9 9.24 -15.89 -1.93
CA PRO A 9 9.95 -14.81 -2.58
C PRO A 9 10.11 -13.70 -1.54
N VAL A 10 11.36 -13.39 -1.20
CA VAL A 10 11.68 -12.22 -0.39
C VAL A 10 11.14 -11.03 -1.16
N SER A 11 9.93 -10.58 -0.79
CA SER A 11 9.31 -9.42 -1.40
C SER A 11 10.18 -8.23 -1.04
N TYR A 12 11.03 -7.84 -1.99
CA TYR A 12 11.88 -6.68 -1.85
C TYR A 12 10.99 -5.44 -1.83
N SER A 13 10.52 -5.09 -0.64
CA SER A 13 9.67 -3.92 -0.44
C SER A 13 10.57 -2.70 -0.42
N LEU A 14 10.77 -2.09 -1.59
CA LEU A 14 11.37 -0.77 -1.70
C LEU A 14 10.66 0.17 -0.72
N ARG A 15 11.41 0.79 0.17
CA ARG A 15 10.83 1.76 1.10
C ARG A 15 10.49 3.00 0.30
N VAL A 16 9.40 3.65 0.66
CA VAL A 16 9.00 4.92 0.03
C VAL A 16 10.10 5.99 0.13
N LYS A 17 10.94 5.93 1.17
CA LYS A 17 12.08 6.83 1.34
C LYS A 17 13.21 6.59 0.31
N ASP A 18 13.31 5.38 -0.22
CA ASP A 18 14.36 5.00 -1.18
C ASP A 18 13.95 5.35 -2.62
N MET A 19 12.68 5.74 -2.84
CA MET A 19 12.20 6.21 -4.14
C MET A 19 12.80 7.58 -4.49
N PRO A 20 13.05 7.87 -5.78
CA PRO A 20 13.32 9.21 -6.29
C PRO A 20 12.27 10.21 -5.81
N LYS A 21 12.65 11.46 -5.56
CA LYS A 21 11.72 12.48 -5.04
C LYS A 21 10.48 12.64 -5.91
N ASP A 22 10.65 12.59 -7.23
CA ASP A 22 9.58 12.72 -8.22
C ASP A 22 8.65 11.50 -8.28
N GLU A 23 9.03 10.39 -7.66
CA GLU A 23 8.23 9.16 -7.58
C GLU A 23 7.54 9.01 -6.22
N ARG A 24 7.97 9.74 -5.20
CA ARG A 24 7.40 9.62 -3.86
C ARG A 24 5.97 10.14 -3.83
N PRO A 25 5.02 9.41 -3.22
CA PRO A 25 3.61 9.79 -3.21
C PRO A 25 3.35 11.20 -2.68
N ARG A 26 3.98 11.61 -1.56
CA ARG A 26 3.71 12.94 -0.98
C ARG A 26 4.20 14.06 -1.88
N GLU A 27 5.39 13.91 -2.43
CA GLU A 27 6.04 14.86 -3.32
C GLU A 27 5.27 14.97 -4.65
N ARG A 28 4.86 13.83 -5.23
CA ARG A 28 3.98 13.80 -6.41
C ARG A 28 2.63 14.46 -6.16
N LEU A 29 2.04 14.21 -4.98
CA LEU A 29 0.79 14.83 -4.58
C LEU A 29 0.91 16.35 -4.54
N LEU A 30 2.03 16.87 -4.01
CA LEU A 30 2.31 18.31 -3.96
C LEU A 30 2.57 18.91 -5.36
N ALA A 31 3.26 18.20 -6.23
CA ALA A 31 3.64 18.70 -7.56
C ALA A 31 2.52 18.63 -8.60
N PHE A 32 1.76 17.54 -8.62
CA PHE A 32 0.82 17.22 -9.70
C PHE A 32 -0.63 17.00 -9.23
N GLY A 33 -0.87 16.94 -7.91
CA GLY A 33 -2.19 16.75 -7.32
C GLY A 33 -2.64 15.28 -7.26
N ALA A 34 -3.76 15.03 -6.57
CA ALA A 34 -4.20 13.67 -6.23
C ALA A 34 -4.57 12.81 -7.46
N LYS A 35 -4.95 13.43 -8.58
CA LYS A 35 -5.38 12.73 -9.79
C LYS A 35 -4.26 11.92 -10.46
N THR A 36 -3.00 12.22 -10.18
CA THR A 36 -1.85 11.51 -10.77
C THR A 36 -1.39 10.31 -9.95
N LEU A 37 -2.01 10.09 -8.78
CA LEU A 37 -1.67 9.01 -7.86
C LEU A 37 -2.69 7.88 -7.98
N GLN A 38 -2.20 6.65 -7.81
CA GLN A 38 -3.06 5.50 -7.63
C GLN A 38 -3.73 5.53 -6.26
N THR A 39 -4.90 4.90 -6.14
CA THR A 39 -5.62 4.77 -4.86
C THR A 39 -4.74 4.19 -3.75
N ALA A 40 -3.87 3.22 -4.08
CA ALA A 40 -2.91 2.64 -3.14
C ALA A 40 -1.91 3.67 -2.61
N GLU A 41 -1.44 4.59 -3.46
CA GLU A 41 -0.53 5.67 -3.09
C GLU A 41 -1.23 6.71 -2.21
N LEU A 42 -2.49 7.04 -2.51
CA LEU A 42 -3.31 7.92 -1.67
C LEU A 42 -3.53 7.31 -0.28
N ILE A 43 -3.84 6.02 -0.21
CA ILE A 43 -3.94 5.28 1.06
C ILE A 43 -2.58 5.27 1.76
N ALA A 44 -1.48 5.07 1.05
CA ALA A 44 -0.13 5.10 1.62
C ALA A 44 0.20 6.46 2.26
N ILE A 45 -0.23 7.57 1.65
CA ILE A 45 -0.08 8.91 2.21
C ILE A 45 -0.88 9.04 3.51
N LEU A 46 -2.14 8.56 3.52
CA LEU A 46 -3.02 8.58 4.69
C LEU A 46 -2.46 7.75 5.85
N LEU A 47 -1.96 6.55 5.57
CA LEU A 47 -1.33 5.66 6.55
C LEU A 47 -0.03 6.25 7.10
N GLY A 48 0.68 7.01 6.26
CA GLY A 48 1.88 7.74 6.60
C GLY A 48 3.15 6.89 6.79
N THR A 49 3.00 5.62 7.18
CA THR A 49 4.08 4.65 7.34
C THR A 49 3.64 3.23 6.94
N GLY A 50 4.62 2.37 6.63
CA GLY A 50 4.39 0.96 6.37
C GLY A 50 4.64 0.08 7.60
N ILE A 51 4.41 -1.23 7.47
CA ILE A 51 4.66 -2.19 8.57
C ILE A 51 6.15 -2.53 8.63
N SER A 52 6.76 -2.32 9.80
CA SER A 52 8.17 -2.64 10.03
C SER A 52 8.39 -3.86 10.93
N ARG A 53 7.37 -4.31 11.67
CA ARG A 53 7.40 -5.45 12.59
C ARG A 53 6.63 -6.63 11.98
N GLY A 54 7.26 -7.80 11.89
CA GLY A 54 6.68 -8.95 11.20
C GLY A 54 6.86 -8.85 9.69
N ASN A 55 5.76 -8.91 8.93
CA ASN A 55 5.78 -8.82 7.47
C ASN A 55 6.11 -7.39 7.00
N LYS A 56 7.36 -7.16 6.57
CA LYS A 56 7.83 -5.83 6.15
C LYS A 56 7.11 -5.39 4.88
N LEU A 57 6.29 -4.34 4.98
CA LEU A 57 5.57 -3.75 3.86
C LEU A 57 5.78 -2.24 3.84
N SER A 58 6.16 -1.70 2.69
CA SER A 58 6.13 -0.25 2.44
C SER A 58 4.69 0.28 2.54
N ALA A 59 4.53 1.58 2.76
CA ALA A 59 3.20 2.19 2.85
C ALA A 59 2.38 1.97 1.56
N VAL A 60 3.03 1.97 0.39
CA VAL A 60 2.39 1.70 -0.91
C VAL A 60 1.93 0.25 -1.00
N ASN A 61 2.81 -0.70 -0.64
CA ASN A 61 2.44 -2.13 -0.64
C ASN A 61 1.33 -2.44 0.37
N LEU A 62 1.34 -1.76 1.52
CA LEU A 62 0.29 -1.86 2.52
C LEU A 62 -1.04 -1.33 1.99
N GLY A 63 -1.04 -0.16 1.32
CA GLY A 63 -2.23 0.39 0.66
C GLY A 63 -2.79 -0.56 -0.40
N GLN A 64 -1.94 -1.16 -1.22
CA GLN A 64 -2.36 -2.16 -2.21
C GLN A 64 -2.94 -3.42 -1.55
N HIS A 65 -2.32 -3.90 -0.46
CA HIS A 65 -2.82 -5.06 0.28
C HIS A 65 -4.21 -4.80 0.86
N LEU A 66 -4.43 -3.62 1.46
CA LEU A 66 -5.74 -3.21 1.97
C LEU A 66 -6.78 -3.15 0.86
N LEU A 67 -6.46 -2.55 -0.29
CA LEU A 67 -7.38 -2.52 -1.43
C LEU A 67 -7.76 -3.92 -1.90
N ASN A 68 -6.79 -4.83 -1.98
CA ASN A 68 -7.04 -6.20 -2.40
C ASN A 68 -7.93 -6.96 -1.39
N GLN A 69 -7.73 -6.73 -0.08
CA GLN A 69 -8.57 -7.34 0.96
C GLN A 69 -10.00 -6.78 0.96
N LEU A 70 -10.14 -5.46 0.84
CA LEU A 70 -11.44 -4.78 0.83
C LEU A 70 -12.24 -5.11 -0.43
N SER A 71 -11.56 -5.29 -1.57
CA SER A 71 -12.21 -5.71 -2.82
C SER A 71 -12.83 -7.10 -2.70
N GLN A 72 -12.25 -7.99 -1.88
CA GLN A 72 -12.78 -9.35 -1.65
C GLN A 72 -13.97 -9.35 -0.68
N THR A 73 -14.08 -8.36 0.20
CA THR A 73 -15.15 -8.29 1.21
C THR A 73 -16.46 -7.74 0.64
N GLY A 74 -16.47 -7.27 -0.62
CA GLY A 74 -17.69 -6.93 -1.38
C GLY A 74 -18.51 -5.76 -0.85
N GLN A 75 -18.22 -5.26 0.36
CA GLN A 75 -18.91 -4.13 0.94
C GLN A 75 -18.23 -2.83 0.50
N PRO A 76 -18.99 -1.84 0.00
CA PRO A 76 -18.45 -0.50 -0.15
C PRO A 76 -18.05 0.00 1.24
N ALA A 77 -16.75 0.12 1.50
CA ALA A 77 -16.22 0.61 2.78
C ALA A 77 -16.83 1.97 3.18
N LEU A 78 -17.25 2.77 2.20
CA LEU A 78 -17.96 4.04 2.40
C LEU A 78 -19.44 3.89 2.80
N ALA A 79 -20.08 2.75 2.56
CA ALA A 79 -21.45 2.52 3.03
C ALA A 79 -21.50 2.40 4.56
N VAL A 80 -20.46 1.83 5.18
CA VAL A 80 -20.36 1.73 6.64
C VAL A 80 -20.24 3.12 7.30
N LEU A 81 -19.59 4.07 6.62
CA LEU A 81 -19.41 5.44 7.12
C LEU A 81 -20.60 6.36 6.85
N ARG A 82 -21.58 5.93 6.04
CA ARG A 82 -22.77 6.73 5.69
C ARG A 82 -23.84 6.71 6.78
N GLU A 83 -23.74 5.80 7.75
CA GLU A 83 -24.71 5.65 8.86
C GLU A 83 -24.28 6.33 10.16
N ILE A 84 -23.35 7.28 10.12
CA ILE A 84 -22.90 8.04 11.29
C ILE A 84 -23.28 9.51 11.14
#